data_AF-A0A6S7GRZ8-F1
#
_entry.id   AF-A0A6S7GRZ8-F1
#
_cell.length_a   1.000
_cell.length_b   1.000
_cell.length_c   1.000
_cell.angle_alpha   90.00
_cell.angle_beta   90.00
_cell.angle_gamma   90.00
#
_symmetry.space_group_name_H-M   'P 1'
#
loop_
_entity.id
_entity.type
_entity.pdbx_description
1 polymer ?
#
loop_
_entity_poly.entity_id
_entity_poly.type
_entity_poly.pdbx_seq_one_letter_code
_entity_poly.pdbx_strand_id
1 'polypeptide(L)'
;MNLAGGEKLSEDSEILEIAVVSCTEEDIEKTVQVYTVKKPCNSAKTVSKNSLESYPHLKSISEKLHLSGGAVAIDLLIGTDLAEAFVDVHTISGRCGEPIAKRNCFGWYIIGQLDPKIPDGAKIQSVDVSHASVMENVNQLLQQDQIGIKPTRFCTCSESELRESKFVKSVSQSTTLVDGRIQVKMPWNGKGPPKQSNYDIAVKRMQSAERSFEKKGCIDVVDEEVKKLVDQAFVIKVPPEHVNHTQAEWYLPLQAVFTPEKTTKVRL
;
A
#
# COMPACT_ATOMS: atom_id res chain seq x y z
N MET A 1 -0.22 2.58 8.53
CA MET A 1 -1.63 2.46 8.97
C MET A 1 -2.43 2.94 7.77
N ASN A 2 -2.98 2.02 6.97
CA ASN A 2 -3.60 2.41 5.70
C ASN A 2 -5.06 2.72 5.99
N LEU A 3 -5.38 4.02 6.03
CA LEU A 3 -6.74 4.50 6.11
C LEU A 3 -7.43 4.18 4.77
N ALA A 4 -8.43 3.31 4.79
CA ALA A 4 -9.26 3.01 3.63
C ALA A 4 -10.30 4.12 3.46
N GLY A 5 -10.20 4.87 2.36
CA GLY A 5 -11.11 5.97 2.02
C GLY A 5 -10.34 7.25 1.63
N GLY A 6 -10.60 7.75 0.43
CA GLY A 6 -10.01 8.98 -0.12
C GLY A 6 -10.42 9.16 -1.58
N GLU A 7 -10.58 10.41 -2.02
CA GLU A 7 -10.75 10.71 -3.44
C GLU A 7 -9.39 10.61 -4.13
N LYS A 8 -9.31 9.82 -5.20
CA LYS A 8 -8.10 9.73 -6.02
C LYS A 8 -8.19 10.75 -7.15
N LEU A 9 -7.25 11.69 -7.18
CA LEU A 9 -7.05 12.61 -8.29
C LEU A 9 -5.79 12.18 -9.06
N SER A 10 -5.84 12.26 -10.38
CA SER A 10 -4.68 12.05 -11.25
C SER A 10 -4.60 13.24 -12.18
N GLU A 11 -3.43 13.84 -12.28
CA GLU A 11 -3.15 14.96 -13.19
C GLU A 11 -1.73 14.87 -13.73
N ASP A 12 -1.50 15.49 -14.89
CA ASP A 12 -0.16 15.61 -15.46
C ASP A 12 0.70 16.49 -14.55
N SER A 13 1.94 16.06 -14.34
CA SER A 13 2.89 16.71 -13.45
C SER A 13 4.22 16.90 -14.16
N GLU A 14 4.88 18.01 -13.86
CA GLU A 14 6.23 18.34 -14.31
C GLU A 14 7.17 18.41 -13.11
N ILE A 15 8.45 18.10 -13.33
CA ILE A 15 9.47 18.26 -12.30
C ILE A 15 10.06 19.67 -12.42
N LEU A 16 9.99 20.43 -11.34
CA LEU A 16 10.61 21.75 -11.22
C LEU A 16 11.68 21.72 -10.12
N GLU A 17 12.75 22.47 -10.33
CA GLU A 17 13.68 22.78 -9.26
C GLU A 17 13.28 24.13 -8.63
N ILE A 18 13.01 24.11 -7.33
CA ILE A 18 12.61 25.30 -6.57
C ILE A 18 13.55 25.54 -5.39
N ALA A 19 13.73 26.80 -5.02
CA ALA A 19 14.39 27.20 -3.80
C ALA A 19 13.35 27.45 -2.70
N VAL A 20 13.49 26.76 -1.57
CA VAL A 20 12.64 26.93 -0.39
C VAL A 20 13.46 27.66 0.66
N VAL A 21 12.95 28.80 1.10
CA VAL A 21 13.57 29.66 2.12
C VAL A 21 12.63 29.79 3.30
N SER A 22 13.18 29.73 4.51
CA SER A 22 12.37 29.97 5.71
C SER A 22 11.95 31.43 5.80
N CYS A 23 10.66 31.70 6.01
CA CYS A 23 10.14 33.07 6.11
C CYS A 23 10.69 33.88 7.28
N THR A 24 11.38 33.24 8.23
CA THR A 24 11.89 33.87 9.45
C THR A 24 13.41 33.76 9.58
N GLU A 25 14.06 32.96 8.74
CA GLU A 25 15.50 32.70 8.75
C GLU A 25 15.98 32.62 7.28
N GLU A 26 16.21 33.78 6.67
CA GLU A 26 16.60 33.90 5.24
C GLU A 26 17.97 33.25 4.93
N ASP A 27 18.77 32.96 5.95
CA ASP A 27 20.09 32.32 5.81
C ASP A 27 20.03 30.83 5.42
N ILE A 28 18.83 30.23 5.41
CA ILE A 28 18.66 28.80 5.09
C ILE A 28 17.81 28.68 3.82
N GLU A 29 18.52 28.53 2.69
CA GLU A 29 17.95 28.21 1.38
C GLU A 29 18.21 26.73 1.05
N LYS A 30 17.14 26.03 0.65
CA LYS A 30 17.19 24.63 0.22
C LYS A 30 16.59 24.48 -1.16
N THR A 31 17.41 24.07 -2.10
CA THR A 31 16.98 23.69 -3.45
C THR A 31 16.42 22.27 -3.44
N VAL A 32 15.20 22.09 -3.93
CA VAL A 32 14.51 20.80 -4.00
C VAL A 32 13.87 20.61 -5.37
N GLN A 33 13.89 19.38 -5.87
CA GLN A 33 13.12 18.99 -7.04
C GLN A 33 11.72 18.59 -6.59
N VAL A 34 10.70 19.18 -7.21
CA VAL A 34 9.30 19.02 -6.82
C VAL A 34 8.44 18.66 -8.02
N TYR A 35 7.37 17.93 -7.75
CA TYR A 35 6.32 17.65 -8.72
C TYR A 35 5.27 18.76 -8.69
N THR A 36 4.87 19.26 -9.86
CA THR A 36 3.78 20.23 -9.95
C THR A 36 2.42 19.55 -9.81
N VAL A 37 1.55 20.17 -9.03
CA VAL A 37 0.15 19.77 -8.84
C VAL A 37 -0.69 21.04 -8.70
N LYS A 38 -1.94 21.02 -9.18
CA LYS A 38 -2.82 22.20 -9.13
C LYS A 38 -3.23 22.56 -7.70
N LYS A 39 -3.38 21.55 -6.86
CA LYS A 39 -3.78 21.71 -5.45
C LYS A 39 -3.19 20.56 -4.62
N PRO A 40 -2.04 20.76 -3.95
CA PRO A 40 -1.38 19.70 -3.19
C PRO A 40 -2.28 19.09 -2.11
N CYS A 41 -2.98 19.93 -1.34
CA CYS A 41 -3.97 19.47 -0.38
C CYS A 41 -5.04 20.54 -0.09
N ASN A 42 -5.98 20.19 0.79
CA ASN A 42 -6.91 21.18 1.33
C ASN A 42 -6.19 22.11 2.30
N SER A 43 -6.75 23.32 2.48
CA SER A 43 -6.19 24.30 3.41
C SER A 43 -6.03 23.71 4.81
N ALA A 44 -4.88 23.96 5.42
CA ALA A 44 -4.60 23.54 6.79
C ALA A 44 -5.06 24.64 7.75
N LYS A 45 -5.57 24.23 8.93
CA LYS A 45 -5.80 25.18 10.02
C LYS A 45 -4.47 25.50 10.67
N THR A 46 -4.14 26.78 10.76
CA THR A 46 -2.97 27.25 11.51
C THR A 46 -3.32 27.53 12.96
N VAL A 47 -2.28 27.59 13.79
CA VAL A 47 -2.39 27.84 15.22
C VAL A 47 -2.47 29.35 15.48
N SER A 48 -3.26 29.76 16.47
CA SER A 48 -3.29 31.17 16.90
C SER A 48 -2.09 31.49 17.81
N LYS A 49 -1.56 32.71 17.70
CA LYS A 49 -0.46 33.19 18.56
C LYS A 49 -0.79 33.07 20.05
N ASN A 50 -2.03 33.41 20.43
CA ASN A 50 -2.51 33.34 21.82
C ASN A 50 -2.48 31.91 22.39
N SER A 51 -2.85 30.90 21.59
CA SER A 51 -2.81 29.50 22.01
C SER A 51 -1.38 29.05 22.31
N LEU A 52 -0.42 29.47 21.49
CA LEU A 52 0.98 29.10 21.65
C LEU A 52 1.63 29.79 22.86
N GLU A 53 1.34 31.08 23.06
CA GLU A 53 1.92 31.88 24.16
C GLU A 53 1.43 31.47 25.55
N SER A 54 0.35 30.67 25.62
CA SER A 54 -0.08 30.03 26.88
C SER A 54 0.97 29.08 27.45
N TYR A 55 1.87 28.55 26.61
CA TYR A 55 2.97 27.67 26.98
C TYR A 55 4.27 28.47 27.17
N PRO A 56 4.82 28.56 28.40
CA PRO A 56 6.00 29.39 28.68
C PRO A 56 7.23 29.04 27.83
N HIS A 57 7.44 27.75 27.54
CA HIS A 57 8.59 27.28 26.74
C HIS A 57 8.49 27.65 25.26
N LEU A 58 7.28 27.91 24.75
CA LEU A 58 7.05 28.23 23.33
C LEU A 58 7.00 29.72 23.04
N LYS A 59 7.01 30.59 24.07
CA LYS A 59 6.99 32.05 23.90
C LYS A 59 8.16 32.58 23.08
N SER A 60 9.33 32.00 23.23
CA SER A 60 10.56 32.44 22.56
C SER A 60 10.55 32.23 21.03
N ILE A 61 9.66 31.38 20.53
CA ILE A 61 9.56 31.03 19.11
C ILE A 61 8.23 31.46 18.48
N SER A 62 7.33 32.10 19.23
CA SER A 62 6.03 32.52 18.71
C SER A 62 6.15 33.52 17.56
N GLU A 63 7.21 34.33 17.56
CA GLU A 63 7.54 35.27 16.49
C GLU A 63 8.23 34.62 15.29
N LYS A 64 8.74 33.39 15.45
CA LYS A 64 9.44 32.63 14.40
C LYS A 64 8.53 31.69 13.61
N LEU A 65 7.27 31.57 14.04
CA LEU A 65 6.27 30.70 13.45
C LEU A 65 5.25 31.51 12.64
N HIS A 66 4.78 30.93 11.54
CA HIS A 66 3.67 31.51 10.78
C HIS A 66 2.33 31.18 11.48
N LEU A 67 1.83 32.13 12.28
CA LEU A 67 0.65 31.96 13.13
C LEU A 67 -0.49 32.88 12.66
N SER A 68 -1.22 32.48 11.62
CA SER A 68 -2.35 33.27 11.10
C SER A 68 -3.69 32.98 11.76
N GLY A 69 -3.81 31.90 12.56
CA GLY A 69 -5.03 31.52 13.29
C GLY A 69 -6.22 31.14 12.39
N GLY A 70 -5.99 30.91 11.10
CA GLY A 70 -7.00 30.66 10.08
C GLY A 70 -6.64 29.52 9.12
N ALA A 71 -7.50 29.26 8.15
CA ALA A 71 -7.22 28.31 7.08
C ALA A 71 -6.22 28.91 6.08
N VAL A 72 -5.10 28.23 5.85
CA VAL A 72 -4.04 28.66 4.93
C VAL A 72 -3.92 27.65 3.80
N ALA A 73 -3.78 28.15 2.56
CA ALA A 73 -3.49 27.33 1.40
C ALA A 73 -2.08 26.73 1.53
N ILE A 74 -1.92 25.46 1.16
CA ILE A 74 -0.64 24.76 1.21
C ILE A 74 -0.08 24.70 -0.20
N ASP A 75 1.08 25.34 -0.39
CA ASP A 75 1.75 25.43 -1.69
C ASP A 75 2.74 24.29 -1.93
N LEU A 76 3.33 23.74 -0.86
CA LEU A 76 4.35 22.68 -0.91
C LEU A 76 4.03 21.57 0.10
N LEU A 77 4.00 20.33 -0.37
CA LEU A 77 3.97 19.14 0.47
C LEU A 77 5.35 18.50 0.47
N ILE A 78 5.89 18.26 1.67
CA ILE A 78 7.18 17.60 1.84
C ILE A 78 6.93 16.14 2.18
N GLY A 79 7.28 15.26 1.25
CA GLY A 79 7.20 13.82 1.43
C GLY A 79 8.37 13.28 2.25
N THR A 80 8.27 12.00 2.64
CA THR A 80 9.31 11.28 3.40
C THR A 80 10.57 10.95 2.59
N ASP A 81 10.51 11.15 1.27
CA ASP A 81 11.64 11.05 0.34
C ASP A 81 12.69 12.14 0.59
N LEU A 82 12.30 13.30 1.13
CA LEU A 82 13.23 14.32 1.60
C LEU A 82 13.60 14.10 3.07
N ALA A 83 14.43 13.09 3.35
CA ALA A 83 14.81 12.72 4.72
C ALA A 83 15.41 13.87 5.54
N GLU A 84 16.15 14.79 4.90
CA GLU A 84 16.73 15.98 5.56
C GLU A 84 15.66 16.87 6.23
N ALA A 85 14.43 16.90 5.69
CA ALA A 85 13.33 17.66 6.25
C ALA A 85 12.91 17.17 7.65
N PHE A 86 13.24 15.92 7.98
CA PHE A 86 12.86 15.28 9.25
C PHE A 86 14.05 15.18 10.22
N VAL A 87 15.19 15.79 9.88
CA VAL A 87 16.34 15.91 10.78
C VAL A 87 16.17 17.17 11.62
N ASP A 88 15.83 16.98 12.88
CA ASP A 88 15.67 18.07 13.85
C ASP A 88 17.03 18.52 14.41
N VAL A 89 17.35 19.80 14.26
CA VAL A 89 18.58 20.42 14.80
C VAL A 89 18.39 21.02 16.19
N HIS A 90 17.15 21.33 16.57
CA HIS A 90 16.83 21.85 17.89
C HIS A 90 15.46 21.36 18.36
N THR A 91 15.29 21.19 19.66
CA THR A 91 14.02 20.79 20.28
C THR A 91 13.80 21.57 21.57
N ILE A 92 12.61 22.16 21.70
CA ILE A 92 12.15 22.82 22.92
C ILE A 92 10.96 22.04 23.45
N SER A 93 11.17 21.35 24.57
CA SER A 93 10.18 20.48 25.19
C SER A 93 9.49 21.17 26.36
N GLY A 94 8.18 20.92 26.50
CA GLY A 94 7.39 21.27 27.67
C GLY A 94 7.35 20.13 28.69
N ARG A 95 6.33 20.17 29.56
CA ARG A 95 6.00 19.07 30.48
C ARG A 95 5.41 17.88 29.73
N CYS A 96 5.27 16.75 30.41
CA CYS A 96 4.62 15.56 29.86
C CYS A 96 3.22 15.91 29.33
N GLY A 97 2.97 15.61 28.05
CA GLY A 97 1.70 15.87 27.37
C GLY A 97 1.55 17.28 26.77
N GLU A 98 2.52 18.18 26.98
CA GLU A 98 2.52 19.51 26.35
C GLU A 98 3.12 19.46 24.93
N PRO A 99 2.74 20.40 24.04
CA PRO A 99 3.33 20.50 22.71
C PRO A 99 4.83 20.79 22.77
N ILE A 100 5.55 20.23 21.80
CA ILE A 100 7.00 20.33 21.64
C ILE A 100 7.27 21.12 20.38
N ALA A 101 8.21 22.04 20.44
CA ALA A 101 8.71 22.70 19.23
C ALA A 101 9.99 22.05 18.75
N LYS A 102 10.12 21.97 17.43
CA LYS A 102 11.30 21.44 16.77
C LYS A 102 11.71 22.37 15.64
N ARG A 103 13.00 22.33 15.32
CA ARG A 103 13.58 23.11 14.21
C ARG A 103 14.28 22.15 13.27
N ASN A 104 13.95 22.22 11.99
CA ASN A 104 14.62 21.51 10.90
C ASN A 104 15.21 22.53 9.92
N CYS A 105 15.63 22.08 8.74
CA CYS A 105 16.17 22.93 7.67
C CYS A 105 15.14 23.88 7.02
N PHE A 106 13.86 23.81 7.36
CA PHE A 106 12.80 24.72 6.88
C PHE A 106 12.32 25.71 7.94
N GLY A 107 12.84 25.60 9.16
CA GLY A 107 12.52 26.48 10.28
C GLY A 107 11.83 25.75 11.43
N TRP A 108 11.07 26.52 12.23
CA TRP A 108 10.39 26.03 13.42
C TRP A 108 9.02 25.41 13.09
N TYR A 109 8.68 24.33 13.78
CA TYR A 109 7.36 23.71 13.74
C TYR A 109 6.98 23.12 15.10
N ILE A 110 5.68 22.86 15.31
CA ILE A 110 5.14 22.34 16.57
C ILE A 110 4.59 20.94 16.36
N ILE A 111 4.87 20.05 17.31
CA ILE A 111 4.29 18.71 17.42
C ILE A 111 3.49 18.63 18.72
N GLY A 112 2.27 18.10 18.64
CA GLY A 112 1.42 17.85 19.80
C GLY A 112 0.17 18.73 19.83
N GLN A 113 -0.72 18.43 20.77
CA GLN A 113 -2.01 19.08 20.88
C GLN A 113 -1.90 20.40 21.65
N LEU A 114 -2.32 21.50 21.03
CA LEU A 114 -2.30 22.84 21.64
C LEU A 114 -3.57 23.18 22.43
N ASP A 115 -4.66 22.44 22.23
CA ASP A 115 -5.89 22.59 23.02
C ASP A 115 -6.54 21.22 23.27
N PRO A 116 -6.50 20.69 24.52
CA PRO A 116 -7.13 19.43 24.88
C PRO A 116 -8.67 19.51 24.96
N LYS A 117 -9.27 20.71 24.88
CA LYS A 117 -10.72 20.91 25.04
C LYS A 117 -11.52 20.91 23.74
N ILE A 118 -10.87 20.84 22.57
CA ILE A 118 -11.55 20.75 21.27
C ILE A 118 -11.93 19.28 21.04
N PRO A 119 -13.22 18.90 21.10
CA PRO A 119 -13.64 17.52 20.83
C PRO A 119 -13.47 17.20 19.35
N ASP A 120 -12.99 15.99 19.08
CA ASP A 120 -12.98 15.22 17.83
C ASP A 120 -13.68 15.88 16.62
N GLY A 121 -12.91 16.71 15.93
CA GLY A 121 -13.13 17.06 14.53
C GLY A 121 -11.82 17.03 13.74
N ALA A 122 -10.80 16.33 14.27
CA ALA A 122 -9.50 16.20 13.64
C ALA A 122 -9.65 15.38 12.36
N LYS A 123 -9.91 16.07 11.24
CA LYS A 123 -9.72 15.48 9.92
C LYS A 123 -8.24 15.19 9.76
N ILE A 124 -7.86 13.92 9.94
CA ILE A 124 -6.56 13.43 9.50
C ILE A 124 -6.55 13.61 7.98
N GLN A 125 -5.73 14.55 7.50
CA GLN A 125 -5.49 14.71 6.06
C GLN A 125 -4.26 13.89 5.73
N SER A 126 -4.46 12.71 5.13
CA SER A 126 -3.39 11.94 4.52
C SER A 126 -3.43 12.20 3.01
N VAL A 127 -2.31 12.64 2.46
CA VAL A 127 -2.12 12.75 1.00
C VAL A 127 -1.03 11.76 0.65
N ASP A 128 -1.36 10.82 -0.23
CA ASP A 128 -0.40 9.89 -0.81
C ASP A 128 -0.10 10.36 -2.23
N VAL A 129 1.16 10.71 -2.48
CA VAL A 129 1.63 11.18 -3.79
C VAL A 129 2.49 10.08 -4.38
N SER A 130 1.95 9.39 -5.37
CA SER A 130 2.66 8.34 -6.10
C SER A 130 2.96 8.81 -7.51
N HIS A 131 4.24 8.75 -7.90
CA HIS A 131 4.60 8.82 -9.32
C HIS A 131 4.23 7.50 -10.01
N ALA A 132 3.58 7.60 -11.16
CA ALA A 132 3.13 6.45 -11.94
C ALA A 132 3.76 6.48 -13.33
N SER A 133 5.00 6.01 -13.48
CA SER A 133 5.49 5.63 -14.81
C SER A 133 4.86 4.29 -15.24
N VAL A 134 4.64 4.10 -16.54
CA VAL A 134 4.01 2.88 -17.08
C VAL A 134 4.77 1.60 -16.65
N MET A 135 6.09 1.69 -16.46
CA MET A 135 6.94 0.58 -16.04
C MET A 135 6.89 0.33 -14.51
N GLU A 136 6.75 1.38 -13.69
CA GLU A 136 6.63 1.25 -12.23
C GLU A 136 5.28 0.65 -11.81
N ASN A 137 4.21 0.87 -12.60
CA ASN A 137 2.88 0.32 -12.32
C ASN A 137 2.86 -1.21 -12.25
N VAL A 138 3.66 -1.91 -13.07
CA VAL A 138 3.72 -3.37 -13.04
C VAL A 138 4.39 -3.85 -11.75
N ASN A 139 5.47 -3.19 -11.32
CA ASN A 139 6.16 -3.54 -10.07
C ASN A 139 5.30 -3.24 -8.84
N GLN A 140 4.57 -2.12 -8.84
CA GLN A 140 3.63 -1.79 -7.77
C GLN A 140 2.45 -2.76 -7.72
N LEU A 141 1.89 -3.18 -8.87
CA LEU A 141 0.85 -4.20 -8.92
C LEU A 141 1.35 -5.52 -8.31
N LEU A 142 2.57 -5.95 -8.67
CA LEU A 142 3.20 -7.15 -8.12
C LEU A 142 3.49 -7.03 -6.61
N GLN A 143 3.80 -5.83 -6.11
CA GLN A 143 3.95 -5.56 -4.67
C GLN A 143 2.59 -5.58 -3.96
N GLN A 144 1.53 -5.09 -4.61
CA GLN A 144 0.17 -5.15 -4.08
C GLN A 144 -0.35 -6.59 -3.98
N ASP A 145 0.00 -7.45 -4.93
CA ASP A 145 -0.31 -8.89 -4.89
C ASP A 145 0.45 -9.64 -3.78
N GLN A 146 1.54 -9.06 -3.24
CA GLN A 146 2.25 -9.59 -2.07
C GLN A 146 1.62 -9.15 -0.74
N ILE A 147 0.68 -8.21 -0.75
CA ILE A 147 0.01 -7.71 0.46
C ILE A 147 -0.84 -8.84 1.07
N GLY A 148 -0.45 -9.28 2.27
CA GLY A 148 -1.12 -10.35 3.01
C GLY A 148 -0.35 -11.68 3.01
N ILE A 149 0.62 -11.83 2.11
CA ILE A 149 1.60 -12.91 2.15
C ILE A 149 2.75 -12.43 3.04
N LYS A 150 2.56 -12.40 4.36
CA LYS A 150 3.68 -12.16 5.27
C LYS A 150 4.50 -13.45 5.37
N PRO A 151 5.76 -13.47 4.93
CA PRO A 151 6.64 -14.59 5.22
C PRO A 151 6.65 -14.77 6.75
N THR A 152 6.36 -15.99 7.23
CA THR A 152 6.38 -16.30 8.67
C THR A 152 7.75 -16.02 9.29
N ARG A 153 8.79 -15.95 8.44
CA ARG A 153 10.11 -15.37 8.70
C ARG A 153 10.55 -14.62 7.45
N PHE A 154 11.05 -13.40 7.60
CA PHE A 154 11.76 -12.72 6.51
C PHE A 154 12.96 -13.59 6.11
N CYS A 155 13.04 -14.03 4.85
CA CYS A 155 14.24 -14.69 4.34
C CYS A 155 15.39 -13.69 4.52
N THR A 156 16.43 -14.08 5.23
CA THR A 156 17.67 -13.29 5.34
C THR A 156 18.57 -13.45 4.11
N CYS A 157 18.03 -14.10 3.09
CA CYS A 157 18.70 -14.54 1.90
C CYS A 157 18.96 -13.32 1.00
N SER A 158 20.18 -13.16 0.51
CA SER A 158 20.47 -12.10 -0.46
C SER A 158 19.72 -12.36 -1.78
N GLU A 159 19.51 -11.33 -2.59
CA GLU A 159 18.94 -11.51 -3.94
C GLU A 159 19.74 -12.52 -4.78
N SER A 160 21.06 -12.55 -4.63
CA SER A 160 21.91 -13.51 -5.34
C SER A 160 21.60 -14.95 -4.92
N GLU A 161 21.41 -15.20 -3.63
CA GLU A 161 21.05 -16.52 -3.09
C GLU A 161 19.66 -16.97 -3.57
N LEU A 162 18.69 -16.05 -3.63
CA LEU A 162 17.34 -16.33 -4.14
C LEU A 162 17.36 -16.66 -5.64
N ARG A 163 18.10 -15.89 -6.45
CA ARG A 163 18.30 -16.15 -7.88
C ARG A 163 19.06 -17.45 -8.13
N GLU A 164 19.94 -17.84 -7.21
CA GLU A 164 20.65 -19.11 -7.29
C GLU A 164 19.81 -20.32 -6.89
N SER A 165 18.68 -20.10 -6.22
CA SER A 165 17.79 -21.18 -5.82
C SER A 165 17.31 -22.00 -7.04
N LYS A 166 17.33 -23.32 -6.89
CA LYS A 166 16.86 -24.25 -7.93
C LYS A 166 15.40 -23.99 -8.31
N PHE A 167 14.60 -23.53 -7.36
CA PHE A 167 13.20 -23.18 -7.56
C PHE A 167 13.05 -21.97 -8.49
N VAL A 168 13.69 -20.83 -8.17
CA VAL A 168 13.59 -19.61 -8.98
C VAL A 168 14.14 -19.86 -10.39
N LYS A 169 15.28 -20.55 -10.51
CA LYS A 169 15.83 -20.94 -11.83
C LYS A 169 14.85 -21.80 -12.62
N SER A 170 14.22 -22.80 -12.00
CA SER A 170 13.26 -23.67 -12.67
C SER A 170 12.02 -22.90 -13.13
N VAL A 171 11.49 -21.99 -12.31
CA VAL A 171 10.34 -21.15 -12.67
C VAL A 171 10.73 -20.27 -13.85
N SER A 172 11.80 -19.48 -13.73
CA SER A 172 12.27 -18.55 -14.78
C SER A 172 12.59 -19.26 -16.09
N GLN A 173 13.23 -20.43 -16.06
CA GLN A 173 13.53 -21.21 -17.27
C GLN A 173 12.28 -21.79 -17.94
N SER A 174 11.20 -22.00 -17.18
CA SER A 174 9.94 -22.54 -17.69
C SER A 174 8.93 -21.48 -18.09
N THR A 175 9.18 -20.21 -17.76
CA THR A 175 8.30 -19.09 -18.07
C THR A 175 8.44 -18.70 -19.54
N THR A 176 7.35 -18.85 -20.29
CA THR A 176 7.29 -18.51 -21.72
C THR A 176 6.03 -17.73 -22.02
N LEU A 177 6.07 -16.83 -23.01
CA LEU A 177 4.89 -16.13 -23.51
C LEU A 177 4.29 -16.94 -24.66
N VAL A 178 3.07 -17.44 -24.49
CA VAL A 178 2.34 -18.23 -25.50
C VAL A 178 0.97 -17.58 -25.70
N ASP A 179 0.65 -17.19 -26.94
CA ASP A 179 -0.60 -16.53 -27.31
C ASP A 179 -0.95 -15.31 -26.42
N GLY A 180 0.06 -14.51 -26.09
CA GLY A 180 -0.08 -13.33 -25.24
C GLY A 180 -0.29 -13.63 -23.75
N ARG A 181 -0.22 -14.90 -23.33
CA ARG A 181 -0.34 -15.34 -21.93
C ARG A 181 0.98 -15.86 -21.40
N ILE A 182 1.26 -15.57 -20.14
CA ILE A 182 2.44 -16.09 -19.45
C ILE A 182 2.14 -17.54 -19.06
N GLN A 183 2.86 -18.48 -19.66
CA GLN A 183 2.83 -19.89 -19.31
C GLN A 183 4.04 -20.22 -18.42
N VAL A 184 3.79 -20.90 -17.31
CA VAL A 184 4.83 -21.34 -16.37
C VAL A 184 4.59 -22.81 -16.04
N LYS A 185 5.66 -23.62 -15.96
CA LYS A 185 5.50 -25.00 -15.49
C LYS A 185 5.19 -24.99 -14.00
N MET A 186 4.27 -25.85 -13.57
CA MET A 186 3.95 -26.02 -12.16
C MET A 186 5.23 -26.33 -11.37
N PRO A 187 5.57 -25.54 -10.34
CA PRO A 187 6.87 -25.63 -9.70
C PRO A 187 6.86 -26.75 -8.65
N TRP A 188 6.95 -27.98 -9.14
CA TRP A 188 7.06 -29.16 -8.30
C TRP A 188 8.33 -29.14 -7.47
N ASN A 189 8.33 -29.89 -6.38
CA ASN A 189 9.57 -30.20 -5.68
C ASN A 189 10.52 -30.98 -6.61
N GLY A 190 11.79 -31.13 -6.24
CA GLY A 190 12.82 -31.76 -7.09
C GLY A 190 12.54 -33.20 -7.55
N LYS A 191 11.44 -33.83 -7.10
CA LYS A 191 10.98 -35.16 -7.55
C LYS A 191 10.02 -35.09 -8.74
N GLY A 192 9.65 -33.88 -9.20
CA GLY A 192 8.71 -33.68 -10.31
C GLY A 192 7.24 -33.82 -9.89
N PRO A 193 6.31 -33.88 -10.87
CA PRO A 193 4.90 -34.10 -10.60
C PRO A 193 4.66 -35.43 -9.88
N PRO A 194 3.61 -35.53 -9.05
CA PRO A 194 3.19 -36.79 -8.45
C PRO A 194 2.96 -37.88 -9.50
N LYS A 195 3.37 -39.12 -9.21
CA LYS A 195 3.24 -40.25 -10.15
C LYS A 195 1.79 -40.75 -10.32
N GLN A 196 0.92 -40.40 -9.39
CA GLN A 196 -0.47 -40.83 -9.34
C GLN A 196 -1.38 -39.61 -9.32
N SER A 197 -2.56 -39.73 -9.94
CA SER A 197 -3.59 -38.70 -9.91
C SER A 197 -4.19 -38.55 -8.50
N ASN A 198 -4.50 -37.31 -8.10
CA ASN A 198 -5.28 -37.06 -6.89
C ASN A 198 -6.79 -36.91 -7.14
N TYR A 199 -7.28 -37.26 -8.33
CA TYR A 199 -8.66 -37.05 -8.77
C TYR A 199 -9.72 -37.55 -7.78
N ASP A 200 -9.61 -38.81 -7.32
CA ASP A 200 -10.60 -39.40 -6.40
C ASP A 200 -10.73 -38.62 -5.08
N ILE A 201 -9.62 -38.05 -4.61
CA ILE A 201 -9.58 -37.22 -3.40
C ILE A 201 -10.13 -35.83 -3.72
N ALA A 202 -9.76 -35.27 -4.86
CA ALA A 202 -10.20 -33.95 -5.30
C ALA A 202 -11.72 -33.89 -5.49
N VAL A 203 -12.33 -34.90 -6.12
CA VAL A 203 -13.80 -34.99 -6.30
C VAL A 203 -14.51 -35.04 -4.95
N LYS A 204 -14.05 -35.88 -4.02
CA LYS A 204 -14.64 -35.95 -2.67
C LYS A 204 -14.53 -34.61 -1.93
N ARG A 205 -13.42 -33.90 -2.08
CA ARG A 205 -13.22 -32.56 -1.50
C ARG A 205 -14.14 -31.53 -2.13
N MET A 206 -14.28 -31.53 -3.45
CA MET A 206 -15.20 -30.66 -4.19
C MET A 206 -16.65 -30.85 -3.71
N GLN A 207 -17.13 -32.09 -3.67
CA GLN A 207 -18.47 -32.41 -3.16
C GLN A 207 -18.68 -31.96 -1.71
N SER A 208 -17.64 -32.10 -0.87
CA SER A 208 -17.69 -31.61 0.51
C SER A 208 -17.74 -30.07 0.59
N ALA A 209 -17.04 -29.37 -0.31
CA ALA A 209 -17.05 -27.92 -0.38
C ALA A 209 -18.42 -27.41 -0.85
N GLU A 210 -18.99 -28.01 -1.89
CA GLU A 210 -20.35 -27.72 -2.38
C GLU A 210 -21.39 -27.85 -1.27
N ARG A 211 -21.42 -28.99 -0.56
CA ARG A 211 -22.31 -29.19 0.59
C ARG A 211 -22.10 -28.14 1.69
N SER A 212 -20.86 -27.70 1.90
CA SER A 212 -20.58 -26.64 2.87
C SER A 212 -21.10 -25.28 2.39
N PHE A 213 -21.09 -25.00 1.10
CA PHE A 213 -21.62 -23.76 0.53
C PHE A 213 -23.15 -23.76 0.53
N GLU A 214 -23.78 -24.88 0.18
CA GLU A 214 -25.23 -25.08 0.30
C GLU A 214 -25.69 -24.86 1.75
N LYS A 215 -25.02 -25.49 2.73
CA LYS A 215 -25.35 -25.32 4.15
C LYS A 215 -25.23 -23.86 4.63
N LYS A 216 -24.33 -23.09 4.02
CA LYS A 216 -24.13 -21.66 4.33
C LYS A 216 -25.02 -20.74 3.47
N GLY A 217 -25.78 -21.27 2.51
CA GLY A 217 -26.60 -20.50 1.59
C GLY A 217 -25.79 -19.59 0.66
N CYS A 218 -24.55 -19.97 0.32
CA CYS A 218 -23.64 -19.13 -0.47
C CYS A 218 -23.19 -19.76 -1.80
N ILE A 219 -23.80 -20.89 -2.21
CA ILE A 219 -23.44 -21.59 -3.45
C ILE A 219 -23.62 -20.71 -4.69
N ASP A 220 -24.72 -19.96 -4.78
CA ASP A 220 -25.02 -19.09 -5.92
C ASP A 220 -23.98 -17.98 -6.07
N VAL A 221 -23.47 -17.45 -4.95
CA VAL A 221 -22.44 -16.41 -4.93
C VAL A 221 -21.09 -16.96 -5.43
N VAL A 222 -20.75 -18.20 -5.04
CA VAL A 222 -19.54 -18.88 -5.51
C VAL A 222 -19.64 -19.16 -7.01
N ASP A 223 -20.80 -19.66 -7.47
CA ASP A 223 -21.03 -19.95 -8.89
C ASP A 223 -20.93 -18.69 -9.76
N GLU A 224 -21.52 -17.58 -9.31
CA GLU A 224 -21.40 -16.29 -10.01
C GLU A 224 -19.95 -15.83 -10.12
N GLU A 225 -19.15 -16.00 -9.08
CA GLU A 225 -17.74 -15.58 -9.07
C GLU A 225 -16.86 -16.50 -9.95
N VAL A 226 -17.11 -17.82 -9.96
CA VAL A 226 -16.47 -18.74 -10.91
C VAL A 226 -16.82 -18.38 -12.35
N LYS A 227 -18.09 -18.05 -12.61
CA LYS A 227 -18.54 -17.64 -13.94
C LYS A 227 -17.82 -16.39 -14.43
N LYS A 228 -17.58 -15.40 -13.57
CA LYS A 228 -16.78 -14.21 -13.92
C LYS A 228 -15.36 -14.59 -14.34
N LEU A 229 -14.71 -15.55 -13.66
CA LEU A 229 -13.37 -16.02 -14.05
C LEU A 229 -13.38 -16.68 -15.43
N VAL A 230 -14.46 -17.39 -15.79
CA VAL A 230 -14.64 -17.98 -17.13
C VAL A 230 -14.87 -16.89 -18.17
N ASP A 231 -15.78 -15.94 -17.90
CA ASP A 231 -16.13 -14.84 -18.82
C ASP A 231 -14.93 -13.92 -19.09
N GLN A 232 -14.08 -13.70 -18.08
CA GLN A 232 -12.81 -12.97 -18.20
C GLN A 232 -11.67 -13.81 -18.81
N ALA A 233 -11.95 -15.07 -19.16
CA ALA A 233 -10.98 -16.03 -19.68
C ALA A 233 -9.75 -16.22 -18.77
N PHE A 234 -9.89 -16.07 -17.45
CA PHE A 234 -8.85 -16.44 -16.48
C PHE A 234 -8.79 -17.94 -16.26
N VAL A 235 -9.95 -18.61 -16.32
CA VAL A 235 -10.06 -20.07 -16.29
C VAL A 235 -10.81 -20.55 -17.53
N ILE A 236 -10.51 -21.77 -17.97
CA ILE A 236 -11.22 -22.42 -19.06
C ILE A 236 -11.77 -23.76 -18.58
N LYS A 237 -12.91 -24.16 -19.14
CA LYS A 237 -13.38 -25.53 -18.97
C LYS A 237 -12.41 -26.45 -19.71
N VAL A 238 -11.80 -27.38 -18.98
CA VAL A 238 -10.88 -28.36 -19.57
C VAL A 238 -11.68 -29.24 -20.54
N PRO A 239 -11.25 -29.34 -21.82
CA PRO A 239 -11.95 -30.18 -22.78
C PRO A 239 -11.86 -31.66 -22.38
N PRO A 240 -12.92 -32.47 -22.54
CA PRO A 240 -12.94 -33.88 -22.10
C PRO A 240 -11.79 -34.72 -22.67
N GLU A 241 -11.35 -34.44 -23.89
CA GLU A 241 -10.23 -35.11 -24.55
C GLU A 241 -8.87 -34.87 -23.88
N HIS A 242 -8.74 -33.80 -23.07
CA HIS A 242 -7.54 -33.50 -22.29
C HIS A 242 -7.62 -34.06 -20.86
N VAL A 243 -8.73 -34.70 -20.48
CA VAL A 243 -8.91 -35.30 -19.16
C VAL A 243 -8.60 -36.80 -19.25
N ASN A 244 -7.52 -37.22 -18.58
CA ASN A 244 -7.14 -38.62 -18.49
C ASN A 244 -6.62 -38.96 -17.09
N HIS A 245 -7.53 -39.43 -16.24
CA HIS A 245 -7.25 -39.79 -14.85
C HIS A 245 -6.27 -40.97 -14.68
N THR A 246 -5.87 -41.63 -15.77
CA THR A 246 -4.80 -42.66 -15.73
C THR A 246 -3.40 -42.06 -15.76
N GLN A 247 -3.26 -40.77 -16.06
CA GLN A 247 -1.99 -40.05 -16.07
C GLN A 247 -1.73 -39.30 -14.76
N ALA A 248 -0.53 -38.74 -14.64
CA ALA A 248 -0.12 -37.88 -13.54
C ALA A 248 -0.86 -36.54 -13.59
N GLU A 249 -2.08 -36.49 -13.08
CA GLU A 249 -2.90 -35.29 -12.93
C GLU A 249 -2.88 -34.78 -11.49
N TRP A 250 -2.99 -33.46 -11.33
CA TRP A 250 -3.07 -32.88 -9.99
C TRP A 250 -4.07 -31.73 -9.95
N TYR A 251 -5.14 -31.95 -9.20
CA TYR A 251 -6.22 -31.00 -8.99
C TYR A 251 -5.94 -30.18 -7.72
N LEU A 252 -6.09 -28.86 -7.84
CA LEU A 252 -5.98 -27.93 -6.72
C LEU A 252 -7.37 -27.72 -6.09
N PRO A 253 -7.46 -27.60 -4.75
CA PRO A 253 -8.72 -27.32 -4.10
C PRO A 253 -9.16 -25.87 -4.41
N LEU A 254 -10.43 -25.68 -4.73
CA LEU A 254 -11.06 -24.37 -4.73
C LEU A 254 -11.41 -23.96 -3.29
N GLN A 255 -11.00 -22.76 -2.87
CA GLN A 255 -11.26 -22.28 -1.50
C GLN A 255 -11.95 -20.91 -1.54
N ALA A 256 -13.25 -20.89 -1.28
CA ALA A 256 -13.99 -19.64 -1.14
C ALA A 256 -13.82 -19.06 0.28
N VAL A 257 -13.24 -17.87 0.37
CA VAL A 257 -13.07 -17.10 1.61
C VAL A 257 -14.11 -15.98 1.66
N PHE A 258 -14.94 -16.04 2.70
CA PHE A 258 -15.96 -15.04 2.98
C PHE A 258 -15.45 -14.14 4.10
N THR A 259 -15.51 -12.82 3.90
CA THR A 259 -15.19 -11.85 4.93
C THR A 259 -16.45 -11.54 5.76
N PRO A 260 -16.32 -11.24 7.07
CA PRO A 260 -17.47 -10.94 7.93
C PRO A 260 -18.24 -9.68 7.49
N GLU A 261 -17.55 -8.76 6.83
CA GLU A 261 -18.11 -7.52 6.31
C GLU A 261 -18.79 -7.78 4.97
N LYS A 262 -20.13 -7.64 4.94
CA LYS A 262 -20.98 -7.92 3.76
C LYS A 262 -20.69 -7.08 2.51
N THR A 263 -19.79 -6.11 2.59
CA THR A 263 -19.44 -5.18 1.51
C THR A 263 -18.31 -5.69 0.61
N THR A 264 -17.54 -6.68 1.06
CA THR A 264 -16.38 -7.17 0.30
C THR A 264 -16.76 -8.42 -0.51
N LYS A 265 -16.35 -8.46 -1.79
CA LYS A 265 -16.58 -9.59 -2.69
C LYS A 265 -15.95 -10.88 -2.15
N VAL A 266 -16.58 -12.02 -2.45
CA VAL A 266 -16.03 -13.35 -2.16
C VAL A 266 -14.70 -13.51 -2.88
N ARG A 267 -13.73 -14.11 -2.20
CA ARG A 267 -12.42 -14.43 -2.79
C ARG A 267 -12.36 -15.93 -3.04
N LEU A 268 -12.10 -16.31 -4.29
CA LEU A 268 -11.87 -17.69 -4.72
C LEU A 268 -10.38 -18.02 -4.76
#